data_AF-A0A8T5VLC2-F1
#
_entry.id   AF-A0A8T5VLC2-F1
#
_cell.length_a   1.000
_cell.length_b   1.000
_cell.length_c   1.000
_cell.angle_alpha   90.00
_cell.angle_beta   90.00
_cell.angle_gamma   90.00
#
_symmetry.space_group_name_H-M   'P 1'
#
loop_
_entity.id
_entity.type
_entity.pdbx_description
1 polymer ?
#
loop_
_entity_poly.entity_id
_entity_poly.type
_entity_poly.pdbx_seq_one_letter_code
_entity_poly.pdbx_strand_id
1 'polypeptide(L)'
;MFKQFLLVAAIASLTLATSSKADCEYALERSASAESRSVSLHSDAAQLAEALLDDIVTWLSSNFDLPAIKQRPVVEFASKMELARLRARDRTSSQGFMESDGQLAQREVVALYDNETRTILLPDDWGGTSPTDQSVLVHEMVHHLQNVGGLKFVCPQAREKLAYLAQDKWLERFGLSLENEFDVDMFTVLITSACMY
;
A
#
# COMPACT_ATOMS: atom_id res chain seq x y z
N MET A 1 -50.32 -21.48 -52.10
CA MET A 1 -51.41 -22.35 -51.60
C MET A 1 -51.24 -22.49 -50.10
N PHE A 2 -52.21 -21.97 -49.36
CA PHE A 2 -52.29 -21.89 -47.90
C PHE A 2 -52.61 -23.27 -47.29
N LYS A 3 -52.05 -23.56 -46.12
CA LYS A 3 -52.74 -24.38 -45.12
C LYS A 3 -52.52 -23.80 -43.72
N GLN A 4 -53.66 -23.58 -43.09
CA GLN A 4 -53.96 -22.84 -41.87
C GLN A 4 -54.14 -23.86 -40.74
N PHE A 5 -53.62 -23.58 -39.54
CA PHE A 5 -54.22 -24.07 -38.31
C PHE A 5 -54.18 -22.95 -37.25
N LEU A 6 -55.36 -22.70 -36.70
CA LEU A 6 -55.73 -21.64 -35.76
C LEU A 6 -55.80 -22.21 -34.34
N LEU A 7 -55.50 -21.31 -33.38
CA LEU A 7 -56.05 -21.20 -32.01
C LEU A 7 -55.76 -22.32 -30.99
N VAL A 8 -55.23 -21.93 -29.83
CA VAL A 8 -56.03 -21.73 -28.59
C VAL A 8 -55.26 -20.77 -27.66
N ALA A 9 -55.96 -19.76 -27.13
CA ALA A 9 -55.50 -18.91 -26.03
C ALA A 9 -55.84 -19.56 -24.67
N ALA A 10 -54.96 -19.47 -23.69
CA ALA A 10 -55.31 -19.65 -22.29
C ALA A 10 -54.47 -18.70 -21.42
N ILE A 11 -55.19 -17.85 -20.69
CA ILE A 11 -54.71 -16.87 -19.73
C ILE A 11 -54.42 -17.58 -18.41
N ALA A 12 -53.26 -17.34 -17.81
CA ALA A 12 -53.05 -17.55 -16.38
C ALA A 12 -52.08 -16.48 -15.86
N SER A 13 -52.61 -15.27 -15.63
CA SER A 13 -52.02 -14.34 -14.68
C SER A 13 -52.62 -14.64 -13.31
N LEU A 14 -51.80 -15.03 -12.32
CA LEU A 14 -51.98 -14.61 -10.92
C LEU A 14 -50.72 -14.91 -10.08
N THR A 15 -49.99 -13.83 -9.79
CA THR A 15 -49.28 -13.44 -8.54
C THR A 15 -48.46 -14.45 -7.73
N LEU A 16 -47.19 -14.08 -7.48
CA LEU A 16 -46.71 -13.67 -6.14
C LEU A 16 -45.43 -12.83 -6.30
N ALA A 17 -45.58 -11.51 -6.39
CA ALA A 17 -44.50 -10.57 -6.13
C ALA A 17 -44.44 -10.34 -4.61
N THR A 18 -43.63 -11.15 -3.94
CA THR A 18 -43.06 -10.85 -2.62
C THR A 18 -41.58 -11.13 -2.80
N SER A 19 -40.66 -10.18 -2.89
CA SER A 19 -40.25 -9.36 -1.76
C SER A 19 -39.18 -8.39 -2.25
N SER A 20 -39.54 -7.18 -2.69
CA SER A 20 -38.52 -6.16 -2.99
C SER A 20 -37.96 -5.50 -1.71
N LYS A 21 -38.58 -5.76 -0.55
CA LYS A 21 -38.18 -5.15 0.73
C LYS A 21 -37.12 -5.96 1.45
N ALA A 22 -37.27 -7.29 1.52
CA ALA A 22 -36.27 -8.14 2.18
C ALA A 22 -34.94 -8.18 1.41
N ASP A 23 -34.97 -8.13 0.07
CA ASP A 23 -33.74 -8.11 -0.73
C ASP A 23 -32.96 -6.81 -0.58
N CYS A 24 -33.65 -5.66 -0.49
CA CYS A 24 -33.01 -4.37 -0.21
C CYS A 24 -32.50 -4.28 1.22
N GLU A 25 -33.27 -4.76 2.21
CA GLU A 25 -32.88 -4.75 3.63
C GLU A 25 -31.68 -5.66 3.87
N TYR A 26 -31.66 -6.85 3.26
CA TYR A 26 -30.53 -7.77 3.28
C TYR A 26 -29.28 -7.20 2.58
N ALA A 27 -29.45 -6.52 1.43
CA ALA A 27 -28.33 -5.86 0.76
C ALA A 27 -27.75 -4.69 1.58
N LEU A 28 -28.60 -3.91 2.26
CA LEU A 28 -28.18 -2.84 3.17
C LEU A 28 -27.45 -3.38 4.40
N GLU A 29 -27.97 -4.42 5.04
CA GLU A 29 -27.34 -5.07 6.19
C GLU A 29 -25.98 -5.68 5.82
N ARG A 30 -25.86 -6.28 4.63
CA ARG A 30 -24.59 -6.83 4.14
C ARG A 30 -23.57 -5.74 3.83
N SER A 31 -24.01 -4.60 3.29
CA SER A 31 -23.14 -3.44 3.05
C SER A 31 -22.66 -2.84 4.38
N ALA A 32 -23.57 -2.61 5.33
CA ALA A 32 -23.24 -2.09 6.65
C ALA A 32 -22.31 -3.03 7.44
N SER A 33 -22.51 -4.36 7.33
CA SER A 33 -21.63 -5.35 7.95
C SER A 33 -20.25 -5.40 7.30
N ALA A 34 -20.16 -5.29 5.96
CA ALA A 34 -18.89 -5.23 5.25
C ALA A 34 -18.11 -3.96 5.61
N GLU A 35 -18.79 -2.82 5.69
CA GLU A 35 -18.22 -1.53 6.07
C GLU A 35 -17.80 -1.50 7.54
N SER A 36 -18.59 -2.08 8.46
CA SER A 36 -18.18 -2.23 9.85
C SER A 36 -16.94 -3.14 10.00
N ARG A 37 -16.85 -4.21 9.19
CA ARG A 37 -15.71 -5.13 9.24
C ARG A 37 -14.46 -4.51 8.64
N SER A 38 -14.57 -3.76 7.54
CA SER A 38 -13.42 -3.04 6.97
C SER A 38 -12.91 -1.98 7.95
N VAL A 39 -13.79 -1.21 8.60
CA VAL A 39 -13.40 -0.21 9.62
C VAL A 39 -12.65 -0.86 10.79
N SER A 40 -13.11 -2.01 11.29
CA SER A 40 -12.43 -2.75 12.37
C SER A 40 -11.05 -3.24 11.97
N LEU A 41 -10.90 -3.80 10.76
CA LEU A 41 -9.61 -4.28 10.26
C LEU A 41 -8.58 -3.15 10.10
N HIS A 42 -9.02 -1.99 9.59
CA HIS A 42 -8.14 -0.82 9.49
C HIS A 42 -7.72 -0.29 10.86
N SER A 43 -8.64 -0.30 11.82
CA SER A 43 -8.35 0.04 13.23
C SER A 43 -7.26 -0.86 13.83
N ASP A 44 -7.35 -2.17 13.59
CA ASP A 44 -6.40 -3.13 14.13
C ASP A 44 -5.04 -3.01 13.45
N ALA A 45 -5.01 -2.84 12.12
CA ALA A 45 -3.79 -2.58 11.35
C ALA A 45 -3.09 -1.29 11.82
N ALA A 46 -3.83 -0.20 12.03
CA ALA A 46 -3.28 1.04 12.55
C ALA A 46 -2.63 0.86 13.93
N GLN A 47 -3.31 0.15 14.84
CA GLN A 47 -2.77 -0.15 16.18
C GLN A 47 -1.49 -0.99 16.11
N LEU A 48 -1.44 -1.98 15.21
CA LEU A 48 -0.25 -2.80 14.99
C LEU A 48 0.92 -1.97 14.43
N ALA A 49 0.67 -1.12 13.45
CA ALA A 49 1.69 -0.22 12.91
C ALA A 49 2.26 0.68 14.02
N GLU A 50 1.39 1.33 14.79
CA GLU A 50 1.77 2.21 15.90
C GLU A 50 2.54 1.51 17.02
N ALA A 51 2.22 0.23 17.29
CA ALA A 51 2.93 -0.58 18.26
C ALA A 51 4.36 -0.93 17.80
N LEU A 52 4.58 -1.07 16.49
CA LEU A 52 5.89 -1.42 15.92
C LEU A 52 6.86 -0.24 15.82
N LEU A 53 6.38 1.01 15.80
CA LEU A 53 7.20 2.18 15.51
C LEU A 53 8.43 2.30 16.43
N ASP A 54 8.25 2.16 17.75
CA ASP A 54 9.35 2.33 18.71
C ASP A 54 10.39 1.21 18.60
N ASP A 55 9.94 -0.01 18.35
CA ASP A 55 10.81 -1.17 18.13
C ASP A 55 11.61 -1.02 16.83
N ILE A 56 10.96 -0.53 15.77
CA ILE A 56 11.60 -0.24 14.49
C ILE A 56 12.63 0.88 14.63
N VAL A 57 12.31 2.00 15.30
CA VAL A 57 13.28 3.08 15.55
C VAL A 57 14.50 2.54 16.32
N THR A 58 14.25 1.78 17.38
CA THR A 58 15.31 1.18 18.20
C THR A 58 16.19 0.26 17.37
N TRP A 59 15.59 -0.60 16.55
CA TRP A 59 16.31 -1.52 15.68
C TRP A 59 17.11 -0.77 14.60
N LEU A 60 16.50 0.21 13.94
CA LEU A 60 17.13 1.02 12.90
C LEU A 60 18.35 1.75 13.44
N SER A 61 18.22 2.49 14.54
CA SER A 61 19.34 3.23 15.13
C SER A 61 20.45 2.34 15.71
N SER A 62 20.15 1.07 16.01
CA SER A 62 21.16 0.12 16.47
C SER A 62 21.91 -0.57 15.33
N ASN A 63 21.31 -0.62 14.13
CA ASN A 63 21.83 -1.39 12.98
C ASN A 63 22.31 -0.51 11.83
N PHE A 64 21.92 0.75 11.82
CA PHE A 64 22.19 1.73 10.78
C PHE A 64 22.55 3.06 11.46
N ASP A 65 23.31 3.90 10.75
CA ASP A 65 23.72 5.23 11.22
C ASP A 65 22.54 6.23 11.10
N LEU A 66 21.42 5.89 11.74
CA LEU A 66 20.18 6.66 11.78
C LEU A 66 19.94 7.19 13.19
N PRO A 67 19.52 8.45 13.34
CA PRO A 67 19.29 9.05 14.65
C PRO A 67 18.09 8.40 15.35
N ALA A 68 18.22 8.13 16.65
CA ALA A 68 17.16 7.55 17.48
C ALA A 68 16.11 8.61 17.89
N ILE A 69 15.36 9.09 16.89
CA ILE A 69 14.37 10.16 17.06
C ILE A 69 13.04 9.57 17.51
N LYS A 70 12.47 10.12 18.60
CA LYS A 70 11.20 9.66 19.19
C LYS A 70 9.96 10.33 18.60
N GLN A 71 10.12 11.32 17.73
CA GLN A 71 8.99 11.86 16.99
C GLN A 71 8.43 10.74 16.10
N ARG A 72 7.13 10.46 16.25
CA ARG A 72 6.47 9.43 15.45
C ARG A 72 5.89 10.04 14.16
N PRO A 73 5.86 9.29 13.04
CA PRO A 73 5.03 9.65 11.90
C PRO A 73 3.54 9.50 12.24
N VAL A 74 2.69 10.10 11.40
CA VAL A 74 1.29 9.69 11.30
C VAL A 74 1.24 8.47 10.39
N VAL A 75 0.39 7.47 10.69
CA VAL A 75 0.14 6.33 9.82
C VAL A 75 -1.27 6.41 9.24
N GLU A 76 -1.36 6.42 7.92
CA GLU A 76 -2.61 6.44 7.16
C GLU A 76 -2.63 5.30 6.14
N PHE A 77 -3.83 4.97 5.65
CA PHE A 77 -4.05 3.87 4.72
C PHE A 77 -4.69 4.39 3.44
N ALA A 78 -4.23 3.89 2.30
CA ALA A 78 -4.75 4.25 0.99
C ALA A 78 -4.81 3.03 0.07
N SER A 79 -5.73 3.04 -0.89
CA SER A 79 -5.75 1.98 -1.91
C SER A 79 -4.43 1.98 -2.69
N LYS A 80 -3.97 0.80 -3.13
CA LYS A 80 -2.77 0.66 -3.98
C LYS A 80 -2.82 1.54 -5.24
N MET A 81 -4.01 1.72 -5.80
CA MET A 81 -4.24 2.61 -6.94
C MET A 81 -3.96 4.09 -6.58
N GLU A 82 -4.32 4.52 -5.38
CA GLU A 82 -4.03 5.88 -4.92
C GLU A 82 -2.54 6.06 -4.61
N LEU A 83 -1.91 5.09 -3.95
CA LEU A 83 -0.46 5.08 -3.75
C LEU A 83 0.30 5.21 -5.08
N ALA A 84 -0.10 4.43 -6.10
CA ALA A 84 0.47 4.53 -7.44
C ALA A 84 0.29 5.92 -8.07
N ARG A 85 -0.87 6.55 -7.89
CA ARG A 85 -1.13 7.93 -8.38
C ARG A 85 -0.25 8.96 -7.68
N LEU A 86 -0.15 8.88 -6.35
CA LEU A 86 0.67 9.79 -5.56
C LEU A 86 2.15 9.68 -5.96
N ARG A 87 2.68 8.46 -6.10
CA ARG A 87 4.07 8.22 -6.55
C ARG A 87 4.33 8.74 -7.95
N ALA A 88 3.36 8.59 -8.87
CA ALA A 88 3.50 9.12 -10.23
C ALA A 88 3.61 10.66 -10.23
N ARG A 89 2.77 11.34 -9.43
CA ARG A 89 2.81 12.81 -9.28
C ARG A 89 4.12 13.30 -8.67
N ASP A 90 4.61 12.61 -7.63
CA ASP A 90 5.88 12.92 -6.99
C ASP A 90 7.04 12.83 -8.00
N ARG A 91 7.06 11.80 -8.85
CA ARG A 91 8.04 11.65 -9.92
C ARG A 91 7.93 12.74 -10.99
N THR A 92 6.73 13.08 -11.45
CA THR A 92 6.54 14.17 -12.44
C THR A 92 6.95 15.53 -11.88
N SER A 93 6.80 15.74 -10.58
CA SER A 93 7.23 16.96 -9.91
C SER A 93 8.74 17.01 -9.69
N SER A 94 9.37 15.83 -9.52
CA SER A 94 10.80 15.68 -9.24
C SER A 94 11.68 15.51 -10.48
N GLN A 95 11.11 15.18 -11.64
CA GLN A 95 11.84 14.96 -12.89
C GLN A 95 11.17 15.68 -14.07
N GLY A 96 11.89 16.63 -14.66
CA GLY A 96 11.63 17.06 -16.03
C GLY A 96 11.72 15.84 -16.96
N PHE A 97 10.67 15.66 -17.76
CA PHE A 97 10.45 14.59 -18.75
C PHE A 97 11.68 13.77 -19.15
N MET A 98 11.83 12.57 -18.59
CA MET A 98 12.53 11.48 -19.27
C MET A 98 11.72 10.19 -19.09
N GLU A 99 11.23 9.69 -20.21
CA GLU A 99 10.42 8.47 -20.34
C GLU A 99 11.34 7.27 -20.07
N SER A 100 11.45 6.83 -18.81
CA SER A 100 12.07 5.54 -18.50
C SER A 100 11.03 4.45 -18.70
N ASP A 101 11.39 3.44 -19.48
CA ASP A 101 10.66 2.20 -19.74
C ASP A 101 9.67 1.83 -18.62
N GLY A 102 8.38 1.81 -18.96
CA GLY A 102 7.24 1.76 -18.03
C GLY A 102 7.21 0.54 -17.11
N GLN A 103 8.07 -0.45 -17.37
CA GLN A 103 8.20 -1.68 -16.60
C GLN A 103 8.87 -1.46 -15.22
N LEU A 104 9.93 -0.64 -15.14
CA LEU A 104 10.60 -0.33 -13.86
C LEU A 104 9.77 0.62 -12.99
N ALA A 105 8.92 1.43 -13.65
CA ALA A 105 8.05 2.41 -13.01
C ALA A 105 6.77 1.81 -12.42
N GLN A 106 6.36 0.61 -12.88
CA GLN A 106 5.13 -0.10 -12.49
C GLN A 106 5.32 -1.19 -11.43
N ARG A 107 6.49 -1.28 -10.78
CA ARG A 107 6.60 -2.13 -9.58
C ARG A 107 5.58 -1.65 -8.55
N GLU A 108 4.83 -2.60 -7.99
CA GLU A 108 3.71 -2.34 -7.08
C GLU A 108 4.16 -1.35 -6.00
N VAL A 109 3.54 -0.17 -5.96
CA VAL A 109 3.87 0.83 -4.92
C VAL A 109 3.32 0.28 -3.62
N VAL A 110 4.22 -0.20 -2.77
CA VAL A 110 3.84 -0.91 -1.55
C VAL A 110 3.52 0.06 -0.42
N ALA A 111 4.16 1.23 -0.33
CA ALA A 111 3.85 2.31 0.61
C ALA A 111 4.49 3.62 0.15
N LEU A 112 4.21 4.73 0.85
CA LEU A 112 4.85 6.03 0.64
C LEU A 112 5.07 6.78 1.96
N TYR A 113 6.16 7.53 2.04
CA TYR A 113 6.38 8.53 3.08
C TYR A 113 6.29 9.96 2.51
N ASP A 114 5.40 10.75 3.07
CA ASP A 114 5.27 12.19 2.79
C ASP A 114 6.15 12.99 3.77
N ASN A 115 7.14 13.71 3.22
CA ASN A 115 8.07 14.51 4.03
C ASN A 115 7.40 15.74 4.68
N GLU A 116 6.39 16.34 4.03
CA GLU A 116 5.73 17.58 4.48
C GLU A 116 4.82 17.30 5.68
N THR A 117 3.97 16.29 5.54
CA THR A 117 3.00 15.89 6.58
C THR A 117 3.59 14.91 7.59
N ARG A 118 4.75 14.31 7.27
CA ARG A 118 5.40 13.24 8.05
C ARG A 118 4.49 12.02 8.21
N THR A 119 3.76 11.72 7.15
CA THR A 119 2.79 10.63 7.10
C THR A 119 3.38 9.44 6.35
N ILE A 120 3.21 8.24 6.92
CA ILE A 120 3.41 6.97 6.24
C ILE A 120 2.04 6.53 5.70
N LEU A 121 1.95 6.35 4.39
CA LEU A 121 0.79 5.85 3.68
C LEU A 121 1.02 4.36 3.36
N LEU A 122 0.30 3.50 4.06
CA LEU A 122 0.28 2.05 3.87
C LEU A 122 -0.87 1.64 2.94
N PRO A 123 -0.80 0.47 2.29
CA PRO A 123 -1.89 -0.02 1.46
C PRO A 123 -3.04 -0.49 2.37
N ASP A 124 -4.29 -0.35 1.90
CA ASP A 124 -5.51 -0.70 2.64
C ASP A 124 -5.63 -2.19 2.99
N ASP A 125 -4.84 -3.05 2.34
CA ASP A 125 -4.71 -4.48 2.65
C ASP A 125 -3.51 -4.83 3.54
N TRP A 126 -2.77 -3.84 4.07
CA TRP A 126 -1.62 -4.07 4.95
C TRP A 126 -2.04 -4.71 6.29
N GLY A 127 -1.48 -5.89 6.57
CA GLY A 127 -1.85 -6.69 7.75
C GLY A 127 -0.95 -6.53 8.97
N GLY A 128 0.27 -6.01 8.80
CA GLY A 128 1.23 -5.70 9.87
C GLY A 128 1.80 -6.87 10.67
N THR A 129 1.29 -8.08 10.47
CA THR A 129 1.69 -9.28 11.24
C THR A 129 2.77 -10.09 10.53
N SER A 130 2.84 -10.02 9.19
CA SER A 130 3.84 -10.73 8.43
C SER A 130 5.19 -9.99 8.47
N PRO A 131 6.33 -10.70 8.41
CA PRO A 131 7.63 -10.05 8.27
C PRO A 131 7.70 -9.14 7.03
N THR A 132 7.01 -9.52 5.95
CA THR A 132 6.90 -8.76 4.71
C THR A 132 6.22 -7.42 4.94
N ASP A 133 5.04 -7.40 5.58
CA ASP A 133 4.32 -6.16 5.94
C ASP A 133 5.18 -5.25 6.84
N GLN A 134 5.82 -5.84 7.85
CA GLN A 134 6.66 -5.09 8.78
C GLN A 134 7.87 -4.49 8.08
N SER A 135 8.46 -5.18 7.10
CA SER A 135 9.59 -4.68 6.33
C SER A 135 9.24 -3.42 5.52
N VAL A 136 7.99 -3.30 5.05
CA VAL A 136 7.49 -2.09 4.38
C VAL A 136 7.49 -0.92 5.36
N LEU A 137 6.99 -1.14 6.58
CA LEU A 137 7.01 -0.10 7.61
C LEU A 137 8.45 0.28 8.01
N VAL A 138 9.39 -0.68 8.03
CA VAL A 138 10.82 -0.40 8.25
C VAL A 138 11.37 0.52 7.16
N HIS A 139 11.04 0.28 5.89
CA HIS A 139 11.45 1.14 4.77
C HIS A 139 10.99 2.59 4.97
N GLU A 140 9.70 2.78 5.23
CA GLU A 140 9.12 4.11 5.41
C GLU A 140 9.62 4.80 6.69
N MET A 141 9.94 4.03 7.73
CA MET A 141 10.57 4.56 8.94
C MET A 141 12.00 5.05 8.72
N VAL A 142 12.75 4.46 7.79
CA VAL A 142 14.05 5.03 7.38
C VAL A 142 13.83 6.42 6.79
N HIS A 143 12.86 6.57 5.89
CA HIS A 143 12.51 7.87 5.32
C HIS A 143 12.07 8.90 6.37
N HIS A 144 11.30 8.46 7.37
CA HIS A 144 10.93 9.31 8.49
C HIS A 144 12.16 9.81 9.27
N LEU A 145 13.06 8.91 9.67
CA LEU A 145 14.26 9.27 10.43
C LEU A 145 15.23 10.13 9.61
N GLN A 146 15.35 9.88 8.30
CA GLN A 146 16.10 10.73 7.39
C GLN A 146 15.53 12.15 7.34
N ASN A 147 14.20 12.29 7.23
CA ASN A 147 13.53 13.58 7.13
C ASN A 147 13.62 14.37 8.45
N VAL A 148 13.22 13.78 9.57
CA VAL A 148 13.22 14.45 10.88
C VAL A 148 14.65 14.69 11.38
N GLY A 149 15.59 13.80 11.06
CA GLY A 149 17.01 13.99 11.33
C GLY A 149 17.68 15.05 10.45
N GLY A 150 16.99 15.56 9.43
CA GLY A 150 17.54 16.57 8.52
C GLY A 150 18.68 16.06 7.64
N LEU A 151 18.76 14.74 7.41
CA LEU A 151 19.79 14.13 6.58
C LEU A 151 19.72 14.70 5.16
N LYS A 152 20.90 14.94 4.58
CA LYS A 152 21.03 15.54 3.25
C LYS A 152 21.56 14.51 2.28
N PHE A 153 20.96 14.49 1.10
CA PHE A 153 21.30 13.60 0.01
C PHE A 153 21.67 14.43 -1.21
N VAL A 154 22.60 13.90 -2.01
CA VAL A 154 23.04 14.54 -3.26
C VAL A 154 21.94 14.60 -4.32
N CYS A 155 20.96 13.69 -4.24
CA CYS A 155 19.74 13.68 -5.03
C CYS A 155 18.63 12.94 -4.25
N PRO A 156 17.35 13.09 -4.60
CA PRO A 156 16.25 12.36 -3.96
C PRO A 156 16.45 10.84 -3.96
N GLN A 157 16.92 10.27 -5.07
CA GLN A 157 17.11 8.83 -5.25
C GLN A 157 18.13 8.22 -4.27
N ALA A 158 19.18 8.97 -3.92
CA ALA A 158 20.24 8.45 -3.06
C ALA A 158 19.75 8.05 -1.66
N ARG A 159 18.60 8.57 -1.22
CA ARG A 159 18.00 8.24 0.08
C ARG A 159 17.41 6.83 0.13
N GLU A 160 17.00 6.28 -1.02
CA GLU A 160 16.31 4.98 -1.15
C GLU A 160 17.24 3.83 -0.77
N LYS A 161 18.55 3.96 -1.03
CA LYS A 161 19.53 2.88 -0.80
C LYS A 161 19.49 2.37 0.64
N LEU A 162 19.49 3.28 1.61
CA LEU A 162 19.47 2.90 3.02
C LEU A 162 18.14 2.26 3.41
N ALA A 163 17.02 2.73 2.83
CA ALA A 163 15.70 2.19 3.09
C ALA A 163 15.57 0.74 2.58
N TYR A 164 16.01 0.46 1.35
CA TYR A 164 16.07 -0.91 0.83
C TYR A 164 17.02 -1.81 1.62
N LEU A 165 18.22 -1.33 1.97
CA LEU A 165 19.16 -2.13 2.77
C LEU A 165 18.60 -2.46 4.17
N ALA A 166 17.86 -1.54 4.78
CA ALA A 166 17.19 -1.79 6.05
C ALA A 166 16.04 -2.78 5.91
N GLN A 167 15.25 -2.65 4.84
CA GLN A 167 14.17 -3.56 4.54
C GLN A 167 14.68 -5.00 4.31
N ASP A 168 15.72 -5.18 3.50
CA ASP A 168 16.32 -6.49 3.23
C ASP A 168 16.88 -7.11 4.50
N LYS A 169 17.67 -6.34 5.27
CA LYS A 169 18.23 -6.81 6.55
C LYS A 169 17.15 -7.17 7.58
N TRP A 170 15.97 -6.54 7.51
CA TRP A 170 14.84 -6.94 8.34
C TRP A 170 14.28 -8.30 7.89
N LEU A 171 14.05 -8.49 6.60
CA LEU A 171 13.55 -9.73 5.99
C LEU A 171 14.49 -10.92 6.25
N GLU A 172 15.81 -10.71 6.19
CA GLU A 172 16.82 -11.73 6.46
C GLU A 172 16.67 -12.37 7.85
N ARG A 173 16.15 -11.63 8.85
CA ARG A 173 15.88 -12.15 10.21
C ARG A 173 14.86 -13.28 10.23
N PHE A 174 14.08 -13.40 9.15
CA PHE A 174 13.01 -14.38 8.97
C PHE A 174 13.29 -15.34 7.81
N GLY A 175 14.50 -15.31 7.23
CA GLY A 175 14.86 -16.12 6.08
C GLY A 175 14.23 -15.69 4.76
N LEU A 176 13.78 -14.44 4.67
CA LEU A 176 13.20 -13.82 3.47
C LEU A 176 14.22 -12.86 2.82
N SER A 177 13.88 -12.32 1.64
CA SER A 177 14.69 -11.33 0.92
C SER A 177 13.83 -10.37 0.10
N LEU A 178 14.37 -9.20 -0.24
CA LEU A 178 13.71 -8.26 -1.16
C LEU A 178 13.38 -8.88 -2.51
N GLU A 179 14.28 -9.70 -3.05
CA GLU A 179 14.13 -10.32 -4.37
C GLU A 179 12.90 -11.26 -4.38
N ASN A 180 12.74 -12.09 -3.36
CA ASN A 180 11.65 -13.06 -3.30
C ASN A 180 10.30 -12.42 -2.95
N GLU A 181 10.30 -11.41 -2.08
CA GLU A 181 9.07 -10.82 -1.56
C GLU A 181 8.54 -9.66 -2.42
N PHE A 182 9.44 -8.94 -3.11
CA PHE A 182 9.11 -7.69 -3.81
C PHE A 182 9.62 -7.61 -5.25
N ASP A 183 10.32 -8.63 -5.76
CA ASP A 183 10.99 -8.59 -7.07
C ASP A 183 11.97 -7.38 -7.19
N VAL A 184 12.69 -7.13 -6.09
CA VAL A 184 13.71 -6.09 -5.97
C VAL A 184 15.06 -6.73 -5.67
N ASP A 185 15.87 -6.94 -6.71
CA ASP A 185 17.25 -7.39 -6.56
C ASP A 185 18.22 -6.23 -6.25
N MET A 186 19.45 -6.56 -5.85
CA MET A 186 20.46 -5.55 -5.53
C MET A 186 20.82 -4.66 -6.72
N PHE A 187 20.71 -5.17 -7.95
CA PHE A 187 20.92 -4.36 -9.15
C PHE A 187 19.83 -3.28 -9.28
N THR A 188 18.58 -3.65 -9.01
CA THR A 188 17.44 -2.74 -8.95
C THR A 188 17.68 -1.68 -7.88
N VAL A 189 18.10 -2.06 -6.67
CA VAL A 189 18.45 -1.10 -5.60
C VAL A 189 19.53 -0.11 -6.06
N LEU A 190 20.57 -0.59 -6.75
CA LEU A 190 21.64 0.28 -7.24
C LEU A 190 21.14 1.29 -8.27
N ILE A 191 20.29 0.86 -9.21
CA ILE A 191 19.74 1.74 -10.25
C ILE A 191 18.71 2.72 -9.67
N THR A 192 17.79 2.25 -8.83
CA THR A 192 16.74 3.10 -8.23
C THR A 192 17.30 4.13 -7.26
N SER A 193 18.47 3.85 -6.67
CA SER A 193 19.14 4.76 -5.74
C SER A 193 20.24 5.61 -6.39
N ALA A 194 20.48 5.47 -7.70
CA ALA A 194 21.50 6.23 -8.39
C ALA A 194 21.02 7.66 -8.67
N CYS A 195 21.95 8.63 -8.54
CA CYS A 195 21.72 9.97 -9.03
C CYS A 195 21.98 10.00 -10.54
N MET A 196 20.95 10.34 -11.31
CA MET A 196 21.08 10.65 -12.73
C MET A 196 21.35 12.15 -12.86
N TYR A 197 22.40 12.51 -13.60
CA TYR A 197 22.86 13.90 -13.81
C TYR A 197 22.42 14.41 -15.17
#